data_AF-A0A9D6R9R2-F1
#
_entry.id   AF-A0A9D6R9R2-F1
#
_cell.length_a   1.000
_cell.length_b   1.000
_cell.length_c   1.000
_cell.angle_alpha   90.00
_cell.angle_beta   90.00
_cell.angle_gamma   90.00
#
_symmetry.space_group_name_H-M   'P 1'
#
loop_
_entity.id
_entity.type
_entity.pdbx_description
1 polymer ?
#
loop_
_entity_poly.entity_id
_entity_poly.type
_entity_poly.pdbx_seq_one_letter_code
_entity_poly.pdbx_strand_id
1 'polypeptide(L)'
;MTCLLVAFYAIVLVNPSAPFNPLPPRTPAPAAQLPPATTPASGTATLTLAAVTDTPRPTETATASPEPTASPTPVATLAVIAPASPLPTPTYTLSPFPFTVQGDAPIPIQNSFNLSGCKWMGIGGQVFDLNGRPITAYSVHLEGGGLNADSLTGSKPQYGPGGYEFKLADAPKQTSGVYRIQLRDAQLTPVSDWIAVNTFGDCARNVLLVNFVQNH
;
A
#
# COMPACT_ATOMS: atom_id res chain seq x y z
N MET A 1 28.83 -26.44 -35.79
CA MET A 1 27.74 -25.81 -35.02
C MET A 1 28.27 -24.74 -34.06
N THR A 2 29.29 -25.04 -33.25
CA THR A 2 29.87 -24.13 -32.23
C THR A 2 30.52 -22.86 -32.80
N CYS A 3 31.27 -22.94 -33.90
CA CYS A 3 31.91 -21.75 -34.49
C CYS A 3 30.90 -20.70 -35.00
N LEU A 4 29.74 -21.14 -35.49
CA LEU A 4 28.68 -20.24 -35.99
C LEU A 4 28.00 -19.49 -34.84
N LEU A 5 27.79 -20.15 -33.71
CA LEU A 5 27.25 -19.51 -32.51
C LEU A 5 28.22 -18.47 -31.95
N VAL A 6 29.51 -18.78 -31.87
CA VAL A 6 30.53 -17.83 -31.38
C VAL A 6 30.61 -16.61 -32.29
N ALA A 7 30.60 -16.79 -33.61
CA ALA A 7 30.58 -15.68 -34.57
C ALA A 7 29.30 -14.83 -34.43
N PHE A 8 28.14 -15.46 -34.25
CA PHE A 8 26.87 -14.77 -34.05
C PHE A 8 26.90 -13.89 -32.78
N TYR A 9 27.33 -14.43 -31.64
CA TYR A 9 27.43 -13.66 -30.41
C TYR A 9 28.46 -12.52 -30.50
N ALA A 10 29.59 -12.74 -31.19
CA ALA A 10 30.59 -11.69 -31.41
C ALA A 10 30.02 -10.51 -32.22
N ILE A 11 29.20 -10.78 -33.25
CA ILE A 11 28.57 -9.71 -34.05
C ILE A 11 27.55 -8.91 -33.23
N VAL A 12 26.77 -9.59 -32.38
CA VAL A 12 25.80 -8.93 -31.48
C VAL A 12 26.49 -8.02 -30.46
N LEU A 13 27.66 -8.41 -29.95
CA LEU A 13 28.44 -7.59 -29.01
C LEU A 13 29.05 -6.35 -29.67
N VAL A 14 29.48 -6.45 -30.92
CA VAL A 14 30.08 -5.32 -31.67
C VAL A 14 29.01 -4.38 -32.22
N ASN A 15 27.86 -4.91 -32.65
CA ASN A 15 26.74 -4.13 -33.17
C ASN A 15 25.41 -4.57 -32.52
N PRO A 16 25.09 -4.01 -31.35
CA PRO A 16 23.84 -4.31 -30.63
C PRO A 16 22.57 -3.96 -31.44
N SER A 17 22.69 -3.07 -32.42
CA SER A 17 21.57 -2.63 -33.26
C SER A 17 21.35 -3.49 -34.50
N ALA A 18 22.06 -4.61 -34.66
CA ALA A 18 21.88 -5.51 -35.79
C ALA A 18 20.46 -6.12 -35.83
N PRO A 19 19.84 -6.28 -37.02
CA PRO A 19 18.44 -6.74 -37.16
C PRO A 19 18.21 -8.20 -36.73
N PHE A 20 19.28 -8.98 -36.58
CA PHE A 20 19.28 -10.36 -36.12
C PHE A 20 19.69 -10.52 -34.64
N ASN A 21 19.92 -9.41 -33.92
CA ASN A 21 20.09 -9.46 -32.47
C ASN A 21 18.73 -9.76 -31.82
N PRO A 22 18.56 -10.89 -31.11
CA PRO A 22 17.30 -11.22 -30.43
C PRO A 22 16.99 -10.28 -29.24
N LEU A 23 17.95 -9.44 -28.83
CA LEU A 23 17.84 -8.47 -27.74
C LEU A 23 18.25 -7.06 -28.20
N PRO A 24 17.53 -6.41 -29.13
CA PRO A 24 17.88 -5.07 -29.59
C PRO A 24 17.72 -4.05 -28.45
N PRO A 25 18.61 -3.05 -28.33
CA PRO A 25 18.45 -1.94 -27.40
C PRO A 25 17.11 -1.22 -27.63
N ARG A 26 16.42 -0.80 -26.56
CA ARG A 26 15.19 0.01 -26.70
C ARG A 26 15.55 1.33 -27.39
N THR A 27 14.99 1.55 -28.58
CA THR A 27 15.00 2.85 -29.24
C THR A 27 14.24 3.86 -28.36
N PRO A 28 14.86 4.97 -27.91
CA PRO A 28 14.14 6.02 -27.21
C PRO A 28 13.03 6.56 -28.13
N ALA A 29 11.79 6.57 -27.67
CA ALA A 29 10.73 7.26 -28.37
C ALA A 29 11.06 8.77 -28.47
N PRO A 30 10.74 9.46 -29.58
CA PRO A 30 10.91 10.91 -29.66
C PRO A 30 10.15 11.59 -28.51
N ALA A 31 10.85 12.44 -27.75
CA ALA A 31 10.22 13.21 -26.68
C ALA A 31 9.20 14.20 -27.27
N ALA A 32 7.94 14.10 -26.85
CA ALA A 32 6.92 15.09 -27.18
C ALA A 32 7.28 16.43 -26.51
N GLN A 33 7.46 17.47 -27.31
CA GLN A 33 7.70 18.82 -26.81
C GLN A 33 6.38 19.41 -26.29
N LEU A 34 6.33 19.75 -25.01
CA LEU A 34 5.21 20.46 -24.39
C LEU A 34 5.30 21.97 -24.67
N PRO A 35 4.16 22.65 -24.93
CA PRO A 35 4.14 24.10 -25.10
C PRO A 35 4.46 24.84 -23.78
N PRO A 36 4.92 26.12 -23.84
CA PRO A 36 5.26 26.88 -22.64
C PRO A 36 4.03 27.15 -21.78
N ALA A 37 4.13 26.89 -20.47
CA ALA A 37 3.10 27.25 -19.51
C ALA A 37 3.13 28.77 -19.25
N THR A 38 2.03 29.46 -19.50
CA THR A 38 1.80 30.85 -19.08
C THR A 38 1.46 30.89 -17.59
N THR A 39 2.30 31.57 -16.80
CA THR A 39 2.13 31.77 -15.36
C THR A 39 1.03 32.81 -15.07
N PRO A 40 0.00 32.51 -14.26
CA PRO A 40 -0.86 33.55 -13.69
C PRO A 40 -0.17 34.24 -12.52
N ALA A 41 -0.31 35.57 -12.43
CA ALA A 41 0.20 36.36 -11.31
C ALA A 41 -0.52 36.00 -10.00
N SER A 42 0.25 35.67 -8.97
CA SER A 42 -0.25 35.34 -7.64
C SER A 42 -0.58 36.62 -6.86
N GLY A 43 -1.86 36.80 -6.52
CA GLY A 43 -2.29 37.87 -5.62
C GLY A 43 -1.89 37.57 -4.17
N THR A 44 -1.26 38.54 -3.51
CA THR A 44 -0.88 38.48 -2.09
C THR A 44 -2.11 38.65 -1.22
N ALA A 45 -2.52 37.61 -0.48
CA ALA A 45 -3.50 37.72 0.58
C ALA A 45 -2.78 38.01 1.92
N THR A 46 -3.05 39.17 2.50
CA THR A 46 -2.54 39.60 3.81
C THR A 46 -3.33 38.92 4.92
N LEU A 47 -2.67 38.10 5.74
CA LEU A 47 -3.25 37.52 6.95
C LEU A 47 -3.04 38.48 8.13
N THR A 48 -4.13 38.97 8.74
CA THR A 48 -4.12 39.71 10.00
C THR A 48 -4.03 38.71 11.18
N LEU A 49 -2.95 38.82 11.96
CA LEU A 49 -2.68 37.98 13.12
C LEU A 49 -3.42 38.53 14.35
N ALA A 50 -4.27 37.71 14.98
CA ALA A 50 -4.94 38.05 16.23
C ALA A 50 -3.95 38.03 17.41
N ALA A 51 -4.09 39.01 18.30
CA ALA A 51 -3.20 39.25 19.44
C ALA A 51 -3.22 38.10 20.46
N VAL A 52 -2.02 37.72 20.94
CA VAL A 52 -1.81 36.77 22.02
C VAL A 52 -1.88 37.52 23.35
N THR A 53 -2.81 37.13 24.21
CA THR A 53 -2.95 37.69 25.57
C THR A 53 -2.00 36.95 26.52
N ASP A 54 -1.02 37.67 27.06
CA ASP A 54 -0.15 37.21 28.15
C ASP A 54 -0.96 36.94 29.41
N THR A 55 -1.00 35.68 29.85
CA THR A 55 -1.57 35.29 31.15
C THR A 55 -0.40 34.93 32.08
N PRO A 56 -0.22 35.59 33.23
CA PRO A 56 0.91 35.29 34.12
C PRO A 56 0.76 33.91 34.76
N ARG A 57 1.81 33.11 34.60
CA ARG A 57 1.99 31.79 35.23
C ARG A 57 2.29 31.96 36.73
N PRO A 58 1.60 31.26 37.64
CA PRO A 58 1.94 31.31 39.06
C PRO A 58 3.25 30.55 39.33
N THR A 59 4.09 31.15 40.16
CA THR A 59 5.33 30.60 40.71
C THR A 59 4.99 29.59 41.81
N GLU A 60 5.45 28.35 41.67
CA GLU A 60 5.33 27.34 42.74
C GLU A 60 6.46 27.53 43.77
N THR A 61 6.06 27.90 44.99
CA THR A 61 6.94 27.88 46.17
C THR A 61 6.95 26.46 46.74
N ALA A 62 8.13 25.85 46.85
CA ALA A 62 8.29 24.55 47.51
C ALA A 62 8.16 24.72 49.04
N THR A 63 7.05 24.27 49.60
CA THR A 63 6.83 24.17 51.05
C THR A 63 7.24 22.78 51.52
N ALA A 64 8.19 22.69 52.46
CA ALA A 64 8.53 21.44 53.14
C ALA A 64 7.35 20.98 54.02
N SER A 65 6.87 19.75 53.81
CA SER A 65 5.76 19.13 54.54
C SER A 65 6.28 18.03 55.47
N PRO A 66 5.72 17.86 56.70
CA PRO A 66 6.34 17.10 57.78
C PRO A 66 6.27 15.57 57.63
N GLU A 67 7.16 14.93 58.40
CA GLU A 67 7.44 13.49 58.54
C GLU A 67 6.19 12.60 58.74
N PRO A 68 6.13 11.39 58.14
CA PRO A 68 4.97 10.52 58.25
C PRO A 68 4.93 9.75 59.58
N THR A 69 3.87 9.96 60.35
CA THR A 69 3.50 9.12 61.50
C THR A 69 2.88 7.79 61.02
N ALA A 70 3.38 6.66 61.53
CA ALA A 70 2.86 5.33 61.20
C ALA A 70 1.38 5.15 61.61
N SER A 71 0.57 4.66 60.68
CA SER A 71 -0.86 4.34 60.85
C SER A 71 -1.06 2.84 61.12
N PRO A 72 -2.03 2.40 61.94
CA PRO A 72 -2.22 0.98 62.24
C PRO A 72 -2.81 0.20 61.08
N THR A 73 -2.27 -1.00 60.85
CA THR A 73 -2.63 -1.95 59.80
C THR A 73 -4.11 -2.39 59.87
N PRO A 74 -4.89 -2.35 58.77
CA PRO A 74 -6.24 -2.88 58.76
C PRO A 74 -6.25 -4.42 58.72
N VAL A 75 -7.14 -5.03 59.50
CA VAL A 75 -7.40 -6.48 59.53
C VAL A 75 -8.23 -6.86 58.30
N ALA A 76 -7.80 -7.88 57.56
CA ALA A 76 -8.48 -8.35 56.35
C ALA A 76 -9.77 -9.12 56.68
N THR A 77 -10.91 -8.62 56.21
CA THR A 77 -12.18 -9.37 56.14
C THR A 77 -12.24 -10.14 54.83
N LEU A 78 -12.45 -11.45 54.90
CA LEU A 78 -12.59 -12.33 53.73
C LEU A 78 -13.90 -12.04 52.98
N ALA A 79 -13.80 -11.55 51.74
CA ALA A 79 -14.93 -11.48 50.82
C ALA A 79 -15.11 -12.82 50.10
N VAL A 80 -16.32 -13.38 50.11
CA VAL A 80 -16.68 -14.59 49.37
C VAL A 80 -16.77 -14.24 47.88
N ILE A 81 -15.90 -14.86 47.07
CA ILE A 81 -15.83 -14.67 45.62
C ILE A 81 -16.90 -15.55 44.96
N ALA A 82 -17.82 -14.95 44.20
CA ALA A 82 -18.76 -15.69 43.37
C ALA A 82 -18.02 -16.35 42.17
N PRO A 83 -18.41 -17.57 41.74
CA PRO A 83 -17.77 -18.23 40.61
C PRO A 83 -17.99 -17.46 39.31
N ALA A 84 -16.91 -17.25 38.55
CA ALA A 84 -16.94 -16.58 37.26
C ALA A 84 -17.77 -17.38 36.22
N SER A 85 -18.68 -16.70 35.53
CA SER A 85 -19.41 -17.26 34.38
C SER A 85 -18.45 -17.49 33.21
N PRO A 86 -18.55 -18.60 32.45
CA PRO A 86 -17.73 -18.80 31.26
C PRO A 86 -18.06 -17.75 30.20
N LEU A 87 -17.02 -17.10 29.66
CA LEU A 87 -17.12 -16.19 28.52
C LEU A 87 -17.52 -16.98 27.26
N PRO A 88 -18.42 -16.47 26.39
CA PRO A 88 -18.77 -17.16 25.15
C PRO A 88 -17.53 -17.41 24.29
N THR A 89 -17.36 -18.65 23.85
CA THR A 89 -16.29 -19.04 22.92
C THR A 89 -16.58 -18.42 21.54
N PRO A 90 -15.61 -17.73 20.90
CA PRO A 90 -15.82 -17.22 19.54
C PRO A 90 -16.10 -18.39 18.59
N THR A 91 -17.20 -18.31 17.85
CA THR A 91 -17.52 -19.25 16.77
C THR A 91 -17.00 -18.65 15.47
N TYR A 92 -16.06 -19.33 14.80
CA TYR A 92 -15.53 -18.88 13.50
C TYR A 92 -16.57 -19.14 12.41
N THR A 93 -17.10 -18.07 11.81
CA THR A 93 -17.91 -18.15 10.59
C THR A 93 -16.98 -18.06 9.38
N LEU A 94 -17.09 -18.99 8.43
CA LEU A 94 -16.34 -18.92 7.18
C LEU A 94 -16.73 -17.64 6.40
N SER A 95 -15.74 -17.02 5.75
CA SER A 95 -16.01 -15.92 4.82
C SER A 95 -16.93 -16.42 3.70
N PRO A 96 -17.90 -15.62 3.23
CA PRO A 96 -18.73 -15.99 2.07
C PRO A 96 -17.91 -16.12 0.78
N PHE A 97 -16.68 -15.62 0.76
CA PHE A 97 -15.78 -15.65 -0.39
C PHE A 97 -14.58 -16.57 -0.15
N PRO A 98 -14.13 -17.32 -1.18
CA PRO A 98 -13.00 -18.23 -1.06
C PRO A 98 -11.65 -17.51 -0.97
N PHE A 99 -11.59 -16.19 -1.21
CA PHE A 99 -10.38 -15.39 -1.05
C PHE A 99 -10.59 -14.23 -0.08
N THR A 100 -9.57 -13.97 0.72
CA THR A 100 -9.45 -12.79 1.59
C THR A 100 -8.10 -12.11 1.39
N VAL A 101 -7.95 -10.88 1.88
CA VAL A 101 -6.65 -10.22 1.90
C VAL A 101 -5.67 -10.93 2.85
N GLN A 102 -4.39 -10.90 2.50
CA GLN A 102 -3.33 -11.47 3.32
C GLN A 102 -2.99 -10.54 4.49
N GLY A 103 -3.16 -11.01 5.72
CA GLY A 103 -2.81 -10.25 6.92
C GLY A 103 -3.53 -8.91 6.99
N ASP A 104 -2.79 -7.85 7.31
CA ASP A 104 -3.33 -6.49 7.51
C ASP A 104 -3.36 -5.64 6.23
N ALA A 105 -3.34 -6.25 5.05
CA ALA A 105 -3.38 -5.50 3.80
C ALA A 105 -4.66 -4.64 3.66
N PRO A 106 -4.60 -3.46 3.00
CA PRO A 106 -3.47 -2.90 2.25
C PRO A 106 -2.27 -2.42 3.08
N ILE A 107 -1.06 -2.83 2.69
CA ILE A 107 0.19 -2.43 3.35
C ILE A 107 0.85 -1.30 2.54
N PRO A 108 0.95 -0.07 3.08
CA PRO A 108 1.62 1.02 2.40
C PRO A 108 3.14 0.89 2.48
N ILE A 109 3.80 0.94 1.32
CA ILE A 109 5.26 0.83 1.18
C ILE A 109 5.79 1.82 0.15
N GLN A 110 7.10 2.02 0.17
CA GLN A 110 7.78 2.82 -0.83
C GLN A 110 7.87 2.05 -2.15
N ASN A 111 7.66 2.75 -3.26
CA ASN A 111 7.78 2.19 -4.59
C ASN A 111 9.20 1.66 -4.85
N SER A 112 9.29 0.35 -5.02
CA SER A 112 10.48 -0.41 -5.41
C SER A 112 10.20 -1.36 -6.59
N PHE A 113 8.98 -1.35 -7.14
CA PHE A 113 8.54 -2.26 -8.20
C PHE A 113 8.74 -1.68 -9.61
N ASN A 114 8.97 -0.38 -9.71
CA ASN A 114 9.32 0.30 -10.96
C ASN A 114 10.30 1.47 -10.72
N LEU A 115 10.82 2.03 -11.81
CA LEU A 115 11.86 3.07 -11.78
C LEU A 115 11.31 4.49 -11.53
N SER A 116 10.00 4.66 -11.36
CA SER A 116 9.38 5.99 -11.25
C SER A 116 9.52 6.60 -9.85
N GLY A 117 9.88 5.80 -8.85
CA GLY A 117 10.08 6.26 -7.47
C GLY A 117 8.88 7.09 -7.00
N CYS A 118 9.16 8.35 -6.61
CA CYS A 118 8.15 9.30 -6.13
C CYS A 118 7.23 9.89 -7.19
N LYS A 119 7.53 9.75 -8.48
CA LYS A 119 6.70 10.29 -9.57
C LYS A 119 5.61 9.30 -9.97
N TRP A 120 5.10 8.57 -9.00
CA TRP A 120 4.19 7.46 -9.19
C TRP A 120 3.49 7.12 -7.88
N MET A 121 2.23 6.70 -7.98
CA MET A 121 1.49 6.08 -6.90
C MET A 121 0.58 4.98 -7.46
N GLY A 122 0.41 3.88 -6.73
CA GLY A 122 -0.37 2.76 -7.23
C GLY A 122 -0.72 1.69 -6.21
N ILE A 123 -1.51 0.72 -6.68
CA ILE A 123 -1.92 -0.48 -5.95
C ILE A 123 -1.29 -1.66 -6.67
N GLY A 124 -0.76 -2.62 -5.94
CA GLY A 124 -0.26 -3.86 -6.55
C GLY A 124 -0.17 -4.99 -5.54
N GLY A 125 0.15 -6.18 -6.00
CA GLY A 125 0.27 -7.35 -5.14
C GLY A 125 0.16 -8.64 -5.92
N GLN A 126 -0.13 -9.73 -5.20
CA GLN A 126 -0.22 -11.08 -5.73
C GLN A 126 -1.47 -11.81 -5.23
N VAL A 127 -1.81 -12.91 -5.90
CA VAL A 127 -2.88 -13.82 -5.49
C VAL A 127 -2.30 -15.20 -5.27
N PHE A 128 -2.68 -15.87 -4.19
CA PHE A 128 -2.16 -17.19 -3.81
C PHE A 128 -3.26 -18.20 -3.52
N ASP A 129 -3.04 -19.46 -3.89
CA ASP A 129 -3.88 -20.59 -3.52
C ASP A 129 -3.64 -21.06 -2.07
N LEU A 130 -4.37 -22.10 -1.63
CA LEU A 130 -4.23 -22.70 -0.29
C LEU A 130 -2.83 -23.24 0.01
N ASN A 131 -2.02 -23.50 -1.01
CA ASN A 131 -0.65 -24.00 -0.89
C ASN A 131 0.39 -22.86 -0.96
N GLY A 132 -0.05 -21.60 -0.99
CA GLY A 132 0.81 -20.43 -1.18
C GLY A 132 1.38 -20.31 -2.59
N ARG A 133 0.81 -21.02 -3.58
CA ARG A 133 1.26 -20.93 -4.97
C ARG A 133 0.61 -19.73 -5.65
N PRO A 134 1.37 -18.96 -6.45
CA PRO A 134 0.81 -17.81 -7.15
C PRO A 134 -0.23 -18.25 -8.18
N ILE A 135 -1.37 -17.56 -8.19
CA ILE A 135 -2.46 -17.77 -9.16
C ILE A 135 -2.33 -16.71 -10.26
N THR A 136 -2.37 -17.16 -11.51
CA THR A 136 -2.41 -16.31 -12.71
C THR A 136 -3.78 -16.37 -13.39
N ALA A 137 -4.06 -15.43 -14.30
CA ALA A 137 -5.29 -15.36 -15.10
C ALA A 137 -6.58 -15.12 -14.29
N TYR A 138 -6.47 -14.68 -13.05
CA TYR A 138 -7.55 -14.03 -12.33
C TYR A 138 -7.51 -12.53 -12.66
N SER A 139 -8.61 -11.82 -12.44
CA SER A 139 -8.65 -10.36 -12.61
C SER A 139 -8.80 -9.69 -11.26
N VAL A 140 -7.90 -8.77 -10.93
CA VAL A 140 -8.20 -7.80 -9.88
C VAL A 140 -8.88 -6.63 -10.55
N HIS A 141 -10.02 -6.21 -10.02
CA HIS A 141 -10.80 -5.12 -10.56
C HIS A 141 -10.72 -3.91 -9.61
N LEU A 142 -10.48 -2.72 -10.17
CA LEU A 142 -10.35 -1.45 -9.46
C LEU A 142 -11.49 -0.51 -9.84
N GLU A 143 -12.10 0.09 -8.83
CA GLU A 143 -13.03 1.21 -8.99
C GLU A 143 -12.64 2.39 -8.09
N GLY A 144 -12.92 3.60 -8.55
CA GLY A 144 -12.80 4.82 -7.77
C GLY A 144 -11.87 5.88 -8.35
N GLY A 145 -12.01 7.13 -7.91
CA GLY A 145 -11.18 8.24 -8.38
C GLY A 145 -11.24 8.48 -9.89
N GLY A 146 -12.34 8.10 -10.55
CA GLY A 146 -12.48 8.15 -12.02
C GLY A 146 -11.90 6.95 -12.76
N LEU A 147 -11.35 5.96 -12.05
CA LEU A 147 -10.85 4.71 -12.61
C LEU A 147 -11.90 3.61 -12.50
N ASN A 148 -12.00 2.81 -13.56
CA ASN A 148 -12.71 1.54 -13.62
C ASN A 148 -11.87 0.64 -14.53
N ALA A 149 -11.09 -0.26 -13.95
CA ALA A 149 -10.05 -0.99 -14.68
C ALA A 149 -9.81 -2.38 -14.09
N ASP A 150 -9.33 -3.28 -14.93
CA ASP A 150 -8.95 -4.64 -14.56
C ASP A 150 -7.43 -4.85 -14.76
N SER A 151 -6.83 -5.64 -13.88
CA SER A 151 -5.42 -6.02 -13.95
C SER A 151 -5.31 -7.53 -13.76
N LEU A 152 -4.81 -8.21 -14.79
CA LEU A 152 -4.66 -9.67 -14.77
C LEU A 152 -3.53 -10.08 -13.82
N THR A 153 -3.78 -11.10 -12.99
CA THR A 153 -2.74 -11.69 -12.16
C THR A 153 -1.71 -12.41 -13.04
N GLY A 154 -0.44 -12.15 -12.76
CA GLY A 154 0.71 -12.58 -13.58
C GLY A 154 1.13 -11.58 -14.65
N SER A 155 0.42 -10.46 -14.83
CA SER A 155 0.82 -9.41 -15.77
C SER A 155 1.96 -8.52 -15.27
N LYS A 156 2.26 -8.58 -13.96
CA LYS A 156 3.28 -7.75 -13.29
C LYS A 156 4.25 -8.61 -12.49
N PRO A 157 5.20 -9.29 -13.16
CA PRO A 157 6.16 -10.18 -12.50
C PRO A 157 7.08 -9.47 -11.49
N GLN A 158 7.15 -8.14 -11.51
CA GLN A 158 7.87 -7.33 -10.52
C GLN A 158 7.31 -7.54 -9.10
N TYR A 159 6.00 -7.81 -8.97
CA TYR A 159 5.36 -8.16 -7.70
C TYR A 159 5.49 -9.64 -7.36
N GLY A 160 5.93 -10.47 -8.31
CA GLY A 160 6.01 -11.95 -8.25
C GLY A 160 5.14 -12.62 -9.32
N PRO A 161 5.19 -13.96 -9.47
CA PRO A 161 4.56 -14.66 -10.61
C PRO A 161 3.03 -14.49 -10.70
N GLY A 162 2.34 -14.22 -9.58
CA GLY A 162 0.91 -13.93 -9.54
C GLY A 162 0.60 -12.42 -9.55
N GLY A 163 1.58 -11.60 -9.94
CA GLY A 163 1.58 -10.16 -9.71
C GLY A 163 0.62 -9.35 -10.59
N TYR A 164 0.03 -8.30 -10.01
CA TYR A 164 -0.81 -7.30 -10.68
C TYR A 164 -0.45 -5.88 -10.20
N GLU A 165 -0.85 -4.86 -10.96
CA GLU A 165 -0.59 -3.44 -10.63
C GLU A 165 -1.64 -2.54 -11.26
N PHE A 166 -1.94 -1.45 -10.57
CA PHE A 166 -2.67 -0.28 -11.03
C PHE A 166 -1.88 0.98 -10.72
N LYS A 167 -1.68 1.83 -11.72
CA LYS A 167 -1.20 3.20 -11.50
C LYS A 167 -2.40 4.09 -11.17
N LEU A 168 -2.34 4.80 -10.05
CA LEU A 168 -3.38 5.73 -9.61
C LEU A 168 -3.05 7.19 -9.95
N ALA A 169 -1.78 7.58 -9.84
CA ALA A 169 -1.35 8.96 -10.06
C ALA A 169 0.15 9.07 -10.41
N ASP A 170 0.57 10.25 -10.86
CA ASP A 170 1.96 10.62 -11.16
C ASP A 170 2.74 11.14 -9.94
N ALA A 171 2.12 11.16 -8.76
CA ALA A 171 2.73 11.51 -7.49
C ALA A 171 1.88 10.99 -6.31
N PRO A 172 2.46 10.81 -5.12
CA PRO A 172 1.71 10.53 -3.89
C PRO A 172 0.62 11.58 -3.67
N LYS A 173 -0.59 11.09 -3.39
CA LYS A 173 -1.76 11.92 -3.09
C LYS A 173 -2.56 11.19 -2.04
N GLN A 174 -2.89 11.87 -0.95
CA GLN A 174 -3.70 11.27 0.10
C GLN A 174 -5.18 11.22 -0.29
N THR A 175 -5.79 10.04 -0.14
CA THR A 175 -7.24 9.82 -0.32
C THR A 175 -7.75 8.82 0.70
N SER A 176 -9.00 8.99 1.16
CA SER A 176 -9.67 8.04 2.04
C SER A 176 -10.99 7.58 1.43
N GLY A 177 -11.21 6.28 1.35
CA GLY A 177 -12.46 5.69 0.81
C GLY A 177 -12.74 5.98 -0.68
N VAL A 178 -11.73 6.42 -1.44
CA VAL A 178 -11.89 6.75 -2.87
C VAL A 178 -11.76 5.53 -3.76
N TYR A 179 -10.78 4.66 -3.46
CA TYR A 179 -10.48 3.49 -4.27
C TYR A 179 -10.92 2.23 -3.56
N ARG A 180 -11.38 1.25 -4.33
CA ARG A 180 -11.61 -0.11 -3.87
C ARG A 180 -11.21 -1.13 -4.93
N ILE A 181 -10.76 -2.29 -4.49
CA ILE A 181 -10.42 -3.40 -5.38
C ILE A 181 -11.15 -4.69 -4.99
N GLN A 182 -11.38 -5.57 -5.96
CA GLN A 182 -11.99 -6.88 -5.74
C GLN A 182 -11.32 -7.92 -6.64
N LEU A 183 -11.09 -9.11 -6.10
CA LEU A 183 -10.61 -10.24 -6.89
C LEU A 183 -11.78 -10.91 -7.61
N ARG A 184 -11.56 -11.24 -8.88
CA ARG A 184 -12.48 -11.99 -9.74
C ARG A 184 -11.76 -13.17 -10.38
N ASP A 185 -12.49 -14.27 -10.56
CA ASP A 185 -11.96 -15.45 -11.25
C ASP A 185 -11.80 -15.22 -12.77
N ALA A 186 -11.39 -16.27 -13.49
CA ALA A 186 -11.22 -16.23 -14.94
C ALA A 186 -12.52 -15.97 -15.72
N GLN A 187 -13.69 -16.14 -15.08
CA GLN A 187 -15.01 -15.84 -15.63
C GLN A 187 -15.51 -14.45 -15.21
N LEU A 188 -14.66 -13.64 -14.57
CA LEU A 188 -14.97 -12.32 -14.02
C LEU A 188 -16.01 -12.34 -12.89
N THR A 189 -16.18 -13.48 -12.23
CA THR A 189 -17.05 -13.62 -11.06
C THR A 189 -16.31 -13.14 -9.81
N PRO A 190 -16.92 -12.30 -8.96
CA PRO A 190 -16.35 -11.92 -7.67
C PRO A 190 -16.05 -13.12 -6.77
N VAL A 191 -14.81 -13.21 -6.31
CA VAL A 191 -14.34 -14.26 -5.39
C VAL A 191 -13.69 -13.71 -4.11
N SER A 192 -13.80 -12.40 -3.88
CA SER A 192 -13.45 -11.73 -2.64
C SER A 192 -14.46 -10.60 -2.33
N ASP A 193 -14.43 -10.13 -1.09
CA ASP A 193 -15.02 -8.84 -0.74
C ASP A 193 -14.33 -7.68 -1.47
N TRP A 194 -15.01 -6.53 -1.49
CA TRP A 194 -14.40 -5.26 -1.88
C TRP A 194 -13.46 -4.76 -0.79
N ILE A 195 -12.24 -4.42 -1.18
CA ILE A 195 -11.20 -3.92 -0.29
C ILE A 195 -11.01 -2.43 -0.53
N ALA A 196 -11.37 -1.60 0.44
CA ALA A 196 -11.11 -0.18 0.38
C ALA A 196 -9.60 0.10 0.50
N VAL A 197 -9.10 1.03 -0.31
CA VAL A 197 -7.68 1.38 -0.34
C VAL A 197 -7.50 2.86 -0.06
N ASN A 198 -6.89 3.16 1.07
CA ASN A 198 -6.47 4.51 1.44
C ASN A 198 -5.07 4.77 0.87
N THR A 199 -4.87 5.97 0.33
CA THR A 199 -3.58 6.39 -0.25
C THR A 199 -2.96 7.50 0.59
N PHE A 200 -1.66 7.74 0.41
CA PHE A 200 -0.88 8.63 1.26
C PHE A 200 -0.17 9.71 0.44
N GLY A 201 0.06 10.88 1.07
CA GLY A 201 0.69 12.03 0.43
C GLY A 201 2.22 12.02 0.47
N ASP A 202 2.83 10.99 1.05
CA ASP A 202 4.28 10.87 1.18
C ASP A 202 4.87 9.75 0.32
N CYS A 203 6.12 9.96 -0.08
CA CYS A 203 6.84 9.07 -0.97
C CYS A 203 7.09 7.67 -0.39
N ALA A 204 7.20 7.57 0.93
CA ALA A 204 7.50 6.32 1.61
C ALA A 204 6.32 5.34 1.60
N ARG A 205 5.14 5.78 1.14
CA ARG A 205 3.86 5.05 1.18
C ARG A 205 3.08 5.18 -0.12
N ASN A 206 3.79 5.17 -1.25
CA ASN A 206 3.20 5.39 -2.57
C ASN A 206 2.89 4.11 -3.37
N VAL A 207 3.16 2.93 -2.81
CA VAL A 207 2.57 1.65 -3.25
C VAL A 207 1.69 1.11 -2.13
N LEU A 208 0.45 0.72 -2.46
CA LEU A 208 -0.45 0.03 -1.55
C LEU A 208 -0.44 -1.45 -1.94
N LEU A 209 0.28 -2.26 -1.15
CA LEU A 209 0.43 -3.69 -1.40
C LEU A 209 -0.81 -4.43 -0.90
N VAL A 210 -1.51 -5.12 -1.78
CA VAL A 210 -2.67 -5.93 -1.46
C VAL A 210 -2.50 -7.32 -2.05
N ASN A 211 -2.26 -8.30 -1.19
CA ASN A 211 -2.23 -9.69 -1.61
C ASN A 211 -3.56 -10.36 -1.26
N PHE A 212 -4.02 -11.27 -2.11
CA PHE A 212 -5.16 -12.13 -1.84
C PHE A 212 -4.67 -13.56 -1.60
N VAL A 213 -5.31 -14.25 -0.66
CA VAL A 213 -5.03 -15.65 -0.31
C VAL A 213 -6.33 -16.43 -0.27
N GLN A 214 -6.32 -17.65 -0.79
CA GLN A 214 -7.44 -18.57 -0.63
C GLN A 214 -7.55 -18.99 0.84
N ASN A 215 -8.77 -19.09 1.39
CA ASN A 215 -9.00 -19.26 2.82
C ASN A 215 -9.76 -20.55 3.23
N HIS A 216 -10.34 -21.30 2.27
CA HIS A 216 -10.89 -22.64 2.48
C HIS A 216 -11.03 -23.42 1.15
#